data_AF-A0A7V8BFQ7-F1
#
_entry.id   AF-A0A7V8BFQ7-F1
#
_cell.length_a   1.000
_cell.length_b   1.000
_cell.length_c   1.000
_cell.angle_alpha   90.00
_cell.angle_beta   90.00
_cell.angle_gamma   90.00
#
_symmetry.space_group_name_H-M   'P 1'
#
loop_
_entity.id
_entity.type
_entity.pdbx_description
1 polymer ?
#
loop_
_entity_poly.entity_id
_entity_poly.type
_entity_poly.pdbx_seq_one_letter_code
_entity_poly.pdbx_strand_id
1 'polypeptide(L)'
;MMTTLRDMERAARVTLVPWLLDHGFAKRGHFNFVRERGEFFDVLMSEILSSGETLRMYATCWSPAVDLNVDLKKLPRWVGVLTGNEVHTGFPDQGGVWDVKDQPNIDKAIDGLRVCIERAVLPWFASIVSIDDFLEAVDINLKERPSWESRVVEIRAAFAALSGKSGPGKSGISSEPDHQ
;
A
#
# COMPACT_ATOMS: atom_id res chain seq x y z
N MET A 1 28.38 2.02 9.41
CA MET A 1 27.76 2.98 8.47
C MET A 1 26.27 2.96 8.76
N MET A 2 25.61 4.11 8.83
CA MET A 2 24.18 4.19 9.12
C MET A 2 23.40 4.05 7.81
N THR A 3 22.57 3.01 7.65
CA THR A 3 21.79 2.81 6.42
C THR A 3 20.59 3.74 6.40
N THR A 4 20.34 4.37 5.26
CA THR A 4 19.21 5.28 5.05
C THR A 4 18.21 4.72 4.05
N LEU A 5 17.00 5.28 4.01
CA LEU A 5 16.04 4.96 2.94
C LEU A 5 16.58 5.26 1.54
N ARG A 6 17.52 6.22 1.43
CA ARG A 6 18.17 6.54 0.16
C ARG A 6 19.12 5.43 -0.29
N ASP A 7 19.79 4.78 0.65
CA ASP A 7 20.67 3.64 0.37
C ASP A 7 19.85 2.40 0.00
N MET A 8 18.75 2.15 0.72
CA MET A 8 17.76 1.13 0.34
C MET A 8 17.22 1.36 -1.07
N GLU A 9 16.82 2.60 -1.36
CA GLU A 9 16.34 2.97 -2.69
C GLU A 9 17.42 2.73 -3.75
N ARG A 10 18.68 3.12 -3.48
CA ARG A 10 19.79 2.92 -4.42
C ARG A 10 19.99 1.44 -4.74
N ALA A 11 19.99 0.58 -3.72
CA ALA A 11 20.14 -0.85 -3.92
C ALA A 11 18.94 -1.47 -4.65
N ALA A 12 17.72 -1.01 -4.36
CA ALA A 12 16.49 -1.51 -4.96
C ALA A 12 16.25 -1.04 -6.41
N ARG A 13 16.99 -0.03 -6.90
CA ARG A 13 16.80 0.58 -8.23
C ARG A 13 16.92 -0.40 -9.40
N VAL A 14 17.67 -1.48 -9.24
CA VAL A 14 17.93 -2.44 -10.32
C VAL A 14 16.86 -3.54 -10.35
N THR A 15 16.31 -3.92 -9.20
CA THR A 15 15.47 -5.11 -9.06
C THR A 15 14.05 -4.75 -8.62
N LEU A 16 13.89 -4.34 -7.36
CA LEU A 16 12.58 -4.15 -6.75
C LEU A 16 11.83 -2.93 -7.28
N VAL A 17 12.50 -1.80 -7.52
CA VAL A 17 11.83 -0.59 -8.02
C VAL A 17 11.24 -0.82 -9.40
N PRO A 18 11.99 -1.30 -10.42
CA PRO A 18 11.41 -1.61 -11.73
C PRO A 18 10.27 -2.62 -11.63
N TRP A 19 10.45 -3.67 -10.84
CA TRP A 19 9.41 -4.68 -10.63
C TRP A 19 8.11 -4.09 -10.07
N LEU A 20 8.19 -3.17 -9.09
CA LEU A 20 7.01 -2.48 -8.57
C LEU A 20 6.34 -1.57 -9.61
N LEU A 21 7.13 -0.88 -10.44
CA LEU A 21 6.60 -0.05 -11.54
C LEU A 21 5.85 -0.92 -12.56
N ASP A 22 6.39 -2.08 -12.92
CA ASP A 22 5.74 -3.05 -13.81
C ASP A 22 4.41 -3.58 -13.25
N HIS A 23 4.24 -3.55 -11.92
CA HIS A 23 2.99 -3.91 -11.22
C HIS A 23 2.04 -2.74 -11.00
N GLY A 24 2.30 -1.60 -11.65
CA GLY A 24 1.43 -0.42 -11.66
C GLY A 24 1.63 0.53 -10.48
N PHE A 25 2.64 0.33 -9.65
CA PHE A 25 2.97 1.29 -8.59
C PHE A 25 3.71 2.50 -9.17
N ALA A 26 3.38 3.68 -8.68
CA ALA A 26 4.15 4.90 -8.84
C ALA A 26 4.96 5.18 -7.58
N LYS A 27 6.20 5.65 -7.75
CA LYS A 27 7.04 6.04 -6.62
C LYS A 27 6.60 7.40 -6.06
N ARG A 28 6.46 7.51 -4.73
CA ARG A 28 6.03 8.72 -4.01
C ARG A 28 6.94 9.02 -2.80
N GLY A 29 8.08 9.67 -3.06
CA GLY A 29 9.09 9.95 -2.02
C GLY A 29 10.18 8.89 -1.94
N HIS A 30 10.90 8.80 -0.82
CA HIS A 30 11.97 7.82 -0.64
C HIS A 30 11.40 6.47 -0.25
N PHE A 31 11.59 5.49 -1.13
CA PHE A 31 11.22 4.09 -0.90
C PHE A 31 9.74 3.86 -0.51
N ASN A 32 8.85 4.73 -0.99
CA ASN A 32 7.40 4.64 -0.83
C ASN A 32 6.75 4.57 -2.21
N PHE A 33 5.69 3.77 -2.33
CA PHE A 33 5.05 3.46 -3.60
C PHE A 33 3.53 3.46 -3.45
N VAL A 34 2.84 3.90 -4.49
CA VAL A 34 1.38 4.01 -4.50
C VAL A 34 0.87 3.54 -5.85
N ARG A 35 -0.13 2.65 -5.86
CA ARG A 35 -0.83 2.21 -7.06
C ARG A 35 -2.30 2.60 -6.97
N GLU A 36 -2.78 3.28 -8.01
CA GLU A 36 -4.20 3.61 -8.15
C GLU A 36 -4.97 2.40 -8.69
N ARG A 37 -6.11 2.10 -8.07
CA ARG A 37 -6.97 0.96 -8.42
C ARG A 37 -8.44 1.32 -8.24
N GLY A 38 -8.99 2.01 -9.23
CA GLY A 38 -10.37 2.50 -9.19
C GLY A 38 -10.55 3.52 -8.08
N GLU A 39 -11.39 3.19 -7.09
CA GLU A 39 -11.67 4.05 -5.92
C GLU A 39 -10.68 3.83 -4.76
N PHE A 40 -9.72 2.92 -4.94
CA PHE A 40 -8.73 2.56 -3.94
C PHE A 40 -7.32 2.94 -4.38
N PHE A 41 -6.47 3.12 -3.38
CA PHE A 41 -5.04 3.33 -3.52
C PHE A 41 -4.34 2.26 -2.70
N ASP A 42 -3.55 1.44 -3.37
CA ASP A 42 -2.67 0.47 -2.73
C ASP A 42 -1.38 1.20 -2.36
N VAL A 43 -1.03 1.25 -1.07
CA VAL A 43 0.05 2.07 -0.54
C VAL A 43 1.10 1.19 0.12
N LEU A 44 2.35 1.42 -0.25
CA LEU A 44 3.56 0.83 0.32
C LEU A 44 4.40 1.95 0.95
N MET A 45 4.59 1.93 2.28
CA MET A 45 5.44 2.86 3.01
C MET A 45 6.60 2.20 3.75
N SER A 46 7.78 2.79 3.68
CA SER A 46 8.99 2.32 4.34
C SER A 46 9.42 3.23 5.48
N GLU A 47 9.99 2.64 6.52
CA GLU A 47 10.60 3.35 7.65
C GLU A 47 11.90 2.66 8.06
N ILE A 48 12.96 3.44 8.28
CA ILE A 48 14.20 2.95 8.87
C ILE A 48 14.17 3.24 10.37
N LEU A 49 14.29 2.17 11.17
CA LEU A 49 14.27 2.17 12.63
C LEU A 49 15.69 2.07 13.20
N SER A 50 15.80 2.12 14.53
CA SER A 50 16.99 1.74 15.31
C SER A 50 18.30 2.27 14.74
N SER A 51 18.46 3.61 14.72
CA SER A 51 19.71 4.26 14.27
C SER A 51 20.21 3.85 12.88
N GLY A 52 19.35 3.39 11.98
CA GLY A 52 19.72 3.04 10.61
C GLY A 52 20.06 1.58 10.35
N GLU A 53 19.78 0.68 11.27
CA GLU A 53 20.15 -0.75 11.13
C GLU A 53 18.99 -1.61 10.67
N THR A 54 17.80 -1.03 10.59
CA THR A 54 16.57 -1.80 10.59
C THR A 54 15.54 -1.20 9.66
N LEU A 55 15.08 -1.93 8.65
CA LEU A 55 14.01 -1.50 7.76
C LEU A 55 12.68 -2.10 8.19
N ARG A 56 11.61 -1.31 8.16
CA ARG A 56 10.23 -1.74 8.29
C ARG A 56 9.44 -1.29 7.07
N MET A 57 8.58 -2.17 6.58
CA MET A 57 7.76 -1.93 5.39
C MET A 57 6.29 -2.14 5.73
N TYR A 58 5.45 -1.26 5.24
CA TYR A 58 4.04 -1.20 5.53
C TYR A 58 3.22 -1.25 4.25
N ALA A 59 2.26 -2.16 4.15
CA ALA A 59 1.23 -2.11 3.12
C ALA A 59 -0.13 -1.72 3.71
N THR A 60 -0.84 -0.82 3.04
CA THR A 60 -2.20 -0.41 3.41
C THR A 60 -3.02 -0.03 2.18
N CYS A 61 -4.34 -0.12 2.28
CA CYS A 61 -5.27 0.36 1.27
C CYS A 61 -5.89 1.68 1.75
N TRP A 62 -5.99 2.68 0.88
CA TRP A 62 -6.61 3.97 1.16
C TRP A 62 -7.70 4.27 0.13
N SER A 63 -8.67 5.11 0.49
CA SER A 63 -9.65 5.65 -0.46
C SER A 63 -9.90 7.14 -0.20
N PRO A 64 -9.99 7.98 -1.26
CA PRO A 64 -10.29 9.40 -1.15
C PRO A 64 -11.70 9.69 -0.64
N ALA A 65 -12.61 8.72 -0.68
CA ALA A 65 -13.93 8.85 -0.02
C ALA A 65 -13.81 8.88 1.51
N VAL A 66 -12.65 8.50 2.05
CA VAL A 66 -12.39 8.53 3.48
C VAL A 66 -11.43 9.67 3.78
N ASP A 67 -11.98 10.79 4.25
CA ASP A 67 -11.18 11.85 4.86
C ASP A 67 -10.64 11.33 6.20
N LEU A 68 -9.47 10.72 6.16
CA LEU A 68 -8.79 10.25 7.34
C LEU A 68 -8.02 11.44 7.94
N ASN A 69 -8.72 12.31 8.67
CA ASN A 69 -8.15 13.03 9.83
C ASN A 69 -7.73 12.05 10.96
N VAL A 70 -7.42 10.81 10.58
CA VAL A 70 -7.00 9.71 11.42
C VAL A 70 -5.53 9.52 11.09
N ASP A 71 -4.70 9.61 12.12
CA ASP A 71 -3.29 9.23 12.03
C ASP A 71 -3.19 7.87 11.32
N LEU A 72 -2.61 7.86 10.10
CA LEU A 72 -2.50 6.66 9.27
C LEU A 72 -1.73 5.55 9.99
N LYS A 73 -0.94 5.90 11.02
CA LYS A 73 -0.27 4.96 11.91
C LYS A 73 -1.21 4.17 12.82
N LYS A 74 -2.47 4.61 12.95
CA LYS A 74 -3.51 4.01 13.80
C LYS A 74 -4.51 3.17 13.02
N LEU A 75 -4.36 3.06 11.70
CA LEU A 75 -5.22 2.21 10.89
C LEU A 75 -4.93 0.72 11.14
N PRO A 76 -5.94 -0.16 11.14
CA PRO A 76 -5.82 -1.43 11.85
C PRO A 76 -5.06 -2.54 11.15
N ARG A 77 -4.53 -2.31 9.95
CA ARG A 77 -3.68 -3.29 9.27
C ARG A 77 -2.53 -2.58 8.60
N TRP A 78 -1.42 -2.54 9.34
CA TRP A 78 -0.12 -2.46 8.74
C TRP A 78 0.24 -3.89 8.34
N VAL A 79 0.26 -4.20 7.05
CA VAL A 79 0.97 -5.43 6.66
C VAL A 79 2.45 -5.07 6.77
N GLY A 80 3.01 -5.34 7.95
CA GLY A 80 4.44 -5.49 8.14
C GLY A 80 4.88 -6.59 7.20
N VAL A 81 5.38 -6.23 6.03
CA VAL A 81 5.96 -7.22 5.12
C VAL A 81 7.17 -7.81 5.88
N LEU A 82 7.37 -9.13 5.83
CA LEU A 82 8.32 -9.79 6.72
C LEU A 82 9.04 -10.98 6.15
N THR A 83 10.31 -11.12 6.52
CA THR A 83 10.98 -12.42 6.63
C THR A 83 12.09 -12.36 7.68
N GLY A 84 11.98 -13.17 8.74
CA GLY A 84 13.01 -13.31 9.76
C GLY A 84 12.63 -14.35 10.81
N ASN A 85 12.73 -15.62 10.40
CA ASN A 85 12.62 -16.88 11.18
C ASN A 85 11.23 -17.32 11.63
N GLU A 86 10.79 -18.40 10.98
CA GLU A 86 9.66 -19.29 11.28
C GLU A 86 8.24 -18.81 10.94
N VAL A 87 7.56 -19.70 10.23
CA VAL A 87 6.25 -19.56 9.60
C VAL A 87 5.17 -19.84 10.64
N HIS A 88 4.27 -18.89 10.86
CA HIS A 88 2.92 -19.14 11.39
C HIS A 88 1.99 -18.32 10.48
N THR A 89 1.29 -18.90 9.49
CA THR A 89 0.05 -19.72 9.42
C THR A 89 -1.28 -18.96 9.44
N GLY A 90 -1.59 -18.31 8.29
CA GLY A 90 -2.94 -18.06 7.74
C GLY A 90 -3.80 -16.89 8.26
N PHE A 91 -3.43 -15.61 8.31
CA PHE A 91 -2.57 -14.78 7.46
C PHE A 91 -1.87 -13.73 8.36
N PRO A 92 -0.81 -14.08 9.12
CA PRO A 92 -0.84 -13.70 10.54
C PRO A 92 0.30 -12.81 11.00
N ASP A 93 0.06 -12.12 12.12
CA ASP A 93 0.95 -11.96 13.29
C ASP A 93 2.46 -11.97 13.07
N GLN A 94 2.95 -11.17 12.12
CA GLN A 94 4.37 -11.02 11.97
C GLN A 94 4.68 -9.50 11.80
N GLY A 95 5.29 -8.91 12.84
CA GLY A 95 5.85 -7.54 12.80
C GLY A 95 7.38 -7.57 12.80
N GLY A 96 8.12 -7.03 11.84
CA GLY A 96 7.79 -6.17 10.70
C GLY A 96 9.08 -5.53 10.19
N VAL A 97 10.20 -6.26 10.17
CA VAL A 97 11.53 -5.68 10.39
C VAL A 97 12.65 -6.50 9.73
N TRP A 98 13.53 -5.87 8.93
CA TRP A 98 14.76 -6.45 8.36
C TRP A 98 16.02 -5.77 8.89
N ASP A 99 17.04 -6.55 9.20
CA ASP A 99 18.41 -6.03 9.36
C ASP A 99 18.87 -5.47 8.01
N VAL A 100 19.40 -4.25 8.01
CA VAL A 100 19.95 -3.54 6.85
C VAL A 100 21.28 -2.85 7.19
N LYS A 101 22.00 -3.33 8.21
CA LYS A 101 23.25 -2.71 8.69
C LYS A 101 24.40 -2.73 7.67
N ASP A 102 24.34 -3.64 6.69
CA ASP A 102 25.37 -3.86 5.67
C ASP A 102 24.76 -4.27 4.33
N GLN A 103 25.57 -4.20 3.25
CA GLN A 103 25.09 -4.46 1.89
C GLN A 103 24.50 -5.87 1.70
N PRO A 104 25.12 -6.96 2.20
CA PRO A 104 24.51 -8.29 2.12
C PRO A 104 23.11 -8.37 2.76
N ASN A 105 22.91 -7.69 3.88
CA ASN A 105 21.61 -7.62 4.54
C ASN A 105 20.60 -6.76 3.77
N ILE A 106 21.06 -5.65 3.17
CA ILE A 106 20.24 -4.82 2.26
C ILE A 106 19.73 -5.65 1.07
N ASP A 107 20.60 -6.43 0.43
CA ASP A 107 20.24 -7.24 -0.74
C ASP A 107 19.21 -8.31 -0.36
N LYS A 108 19.42 -9.01 0.76
CA LYS A 108 18.46 -9.97 1.32
C LYS A 108 17.12 -9.32 1.65
N ALA A 109 17.12 -8.11 2.22
CA ALA A 109 15.91 -7.38 2.54
C ALA A 109 15.12 -7.03 1.27
N ILE A 110 15.81 -6.60 0.20
CA ILE A 110 15.18 -6.27 -1.09
C ILE A 110 14.51 -7.50 -1.73
N ASP A 111 15.19 -8.64 -1.74
CA ASP A 111 14.62 -9.87 -2.29
C ASP A 111 13.46 -10.38 -1.43
N GLY A 112 13.60 -10.35 -0.10
CA GLY A 112 12.55 -10.70 0.85
C GLY A 112 11.31 -9.82 0.68
N LEU A 113 11.50 -8.51 0.51
CA LEU A 113 10.42 -7.56 0.23
C LEU A 113 9.65 -7.95 -1.03
N ARG A 114 10.35 -8.22 -2.13
CA ARG A 114 9.71 -8.62 -3.39
C ARG A 114 8.83 -9.86 -3.20
N VAL A 115 9.38 -10.91 -2.59
CA VAL A 115 8.66 -12.18 -2.37
C VAL A 115 7.42 -11.97 -1.51
N CYS A 116 7.51 -11.18 -0.45
CA CYS A 116 6.38 -10.96 0.44
C CYS A 116 5.34 -10.03 -0.19
N ILE A 117 5.76 -9.05 -1.00
CA ILE A 117 4.81 -8.24 -1.77
C ILE A 117 4.04 -9.13 -2.76
N GLU A 118 4.75 -9.97 -3.50
CA GLU A 118 4.15 -10.87 -4.48
C GLU A 118 3.20 -11.89 -3.86
N ARG A 119 3.62 -12.58 -2.79
CA ARG A 119 2.89 -13.71 -2.22
C ARG A 119 1.78 -13.34 -1.26
N ALA A 120 1.86 -12.17 -0.63
CA ALA A 120 0.93 -11.78 0.42
C ALA A 120 0.26 -10.42 0.13
N VAL A 121 1.05 -9.39 -0.17
CA VAL A 121 0.50 -8.02 -0.27
C VAL A 121 -0.37 -7.84 -1.50
N LEU A 122 0.10 -8.28 -2.69
CA LEU A 122 -0.66 -8.15 -3.92
C LEU A 122 -1.99 -8.94 -3.87
N PRO A 123 -2.02 -10.21 -3.41
CA PRO A 123 -3.27 -10.92 -3.17
C PRO A 123 -4.21 -10.22 -2.19
N TRP A 124 -3.68 -9.66 -1.10
CA TRP A 124 -4.47 -8.92 -0.12
C TRP A 124 -5.08 -7.63 -0.72
N PHE A 125 -4.33 -6.88 -1.52
CA PHE A 125 -4.91 -5.76 -2.26
C PHE A 125 -6.01 -6.22 -3.22
N ALA A 126 -5.78 -7.33 -3.93
CA ALA A 126 -6.76 -7.88 -4.87
C ALA A 126 -8.04 -8.39 -4.17
N SER A 127 -8.00 -8.75 -2.88
CA SER A 127 -9.21 -9.14 -2.14
C SER A 127 -10.07 -7.96 -1.71
N ILE A 128 -9.55 -6.72 -1.75
CA ILE A 128 -10.32 -5.51 -1.41
C ILE A 128 -10.93 -4.98 -2.70
N VAL A 129 -12.15 -5.41 -3.04
CA VAL A 129 -12.83 -5.03 -4.30
C VAL A 129 -14.04 -4.14 -4.07
N SER A 130 -14.51 -4.02 -2.84
CA SER A 130 -15.67 -3.23 -2.46
C SER A 130 -15.41 -2.37 -1.23
N ILE A 131 -16.34 -1.44 -0.97
CA ILE A 131 -16.31 -0.62 0.23
C ILE A 131 -16.46 -1.46 1.51
N ASP A 132 -17.23 -2.54 1.46
CA ASP A 132 -17.40 -3.41 2.62
C ASP A 132 -16.11 -4.18 2.92
N ASP A 133 -15.39 -4.67 1.90
CA ASP A 133 -14.07 -5.29 2.08
C ASP A 133 -13.05 -4.29 2.65
N PHE A 134 -13.10 -3.04 2.17
CA PHE A 134 -12.24 -1.98 2.67
C PHE A 134 -12.54 -1.68 4.14
N LEU A 135 -13.82 -1.50 4.49
CA LEU A 135 -14.26 -1.24 5.86
C LEU A 135 -13.87 -2.37 6.79
N GLU A 136 -14.04 -3.63 6.37
CA GLU A 136 -13.60 -4.81 7.11
C GLU A 136 -12.07 -4.84 7.30
N ALA A 137 -11.31 -4.50 6.26
CA ALA A 137 -9.86 -4.42 6.33
C ALA A 137 -9.38 -3.31 7.30
N VAL A 138 -10.11 -2.20 7.40
CA VAL A 138 -9.82 -1.07 8.31
C VAL A 138 -10.57 -1.11 9.64
N ASP A 139 -11.29 -2.19 9.94
CA ASP A 139 -12.30 -2.23 11.02
C ASP A 139 -11.71 -2.50 12.42
N ILE A 140 -10.61 -3.26 12.50
CA ILE A 140 -10.20 -3.98 13.72
C ILE A 140 -9.92 -3.06 14.94
N ASN A 141 -9.53 -1.80 14.73
CA ASN A 141 -9.30 -0.84 15.84
C ASN A 141 -10.29 0.35 15.84
N LEU A 142 -11.27 0.37 14.93
CA LEU A 142 -12.20 1.50 14.78
C LEU A 142 -13.58 1.21 15.39
N LYS A 143 -14.01 -0.06 15.48
CA LYS A 143 -15.28 -0.45 16.13
C LYS A 143 -15.43 0.01 17.57
N GLU A 144 -14.33 0.13 18.29
CA GLU A 144 -14.33 0.57 19.69
C GLU A 144 -14.56 2.08 19.85
N ARG A 145 -14.60 2.83 18.74
CA ARG A 145 -14.84 4.28 18.78
C ARG A 145 -16.35 4.56 18.83
N PRO A 146 -16.83 5.43 19.75
CA PRO A 146 -18.24 5.75 19.91
C PRO A 146 -18.96 6.32 18.68
N SER A 147 -18.26 6.61 17.58
CA SER A 147 -18.79 7.20 16.35
C SER A 147 -18.62 6.33 15.09
N TRP A 148 -18.16 5.08 15.22
CA TRP A 148 -17.83 4.25 14.06
C TRP A 148 -19.02 3.97 13.15
N GLU A 149 -20.19 3.65 13.71
CA GLU A 149 -21.39 3.35 12.92
C GLU A 149 -21.81 4.55 12.05
N SER A 150 -21.84 5.75 12.63
CA SER A 150 -22.09 6.98 11.88
C SER A 150 -21.03 7.22 10.79
N ARG A 151 -19.77 6.91 11.08
CA ARG A 151 -18.66 7.08 10.14
C ARG A 151 -18.73 6.09 8.97
N VAL A 152 -19.16 4.85 9.20
CA VAL A 152 -19.39 3.86 8.15
C VAL A 152 -20.45 4.34 7.17
N VAL A 153 -21.53 4.95 7.66
CA VAL A 153 -22.58 5.53 6.81
C VAL A 153 -22.03 6.65 5.94
N GLU A 154 -21.25 7.57 6.52
CA GLU A 154 -20.61 8.66 5.77
C GLU A 154 -19.65 8.14 4.69
N ILE A 155 -18.83 7.14 5.03
CA ILE A 155 -17.88 6.51 4.10
C ILE A 155 -18.62 5.85 2.93
N ARG A 156 -19.67 5.08 3.21
CA ARG A 156 -20.49 4.44 2.16
C ARG A 156 -21.15 5.48 1.24
N ALA A 157 -21.66 6.58 1.79
CA ALA A 157 -22.23 7.67 1.01
C ALA A 157 -21.19 8.36 0.11
N ALA A 158 -19.98 8.59 0.63
CA ALA A 158 -18.88 9.17 -0.13
C ALA A 158 -18.42 8.24 -1.27
N PHE A 159 -18.36 6.92 -1.03
CA PHE A 159 -18.08 5.92 -2.06
C PHE A 159 -19.11 5.95 -3.19
N ALA A 160 -20.41 5.90 -2.86
CA ALA A 160 -21.46 5.98 -3.86
C ALA A 160 -21.36 7.26 -4.73
N ALA A 161 -20.95 8.37 -4.13
CA ALA A 161 -20.73 9.63 -4.84
C ALA A 161 -19.49 9.63 -5.75
N LEU A 162 -18.46 8.84 -5.43
CA LEU A 162 -17.29 8.63 -6.30
C LEU A 162 -17.66 7.71 -7.48
N SER A 163 -18.33 6.60 -7.22
CA SER A 163 -18.69 5.62 -8.26
C SER A 163 -19.68 6.22 -9.27
N GLY A 164 -20.56 7.12 -8.82
CA GLY A 164 -21.49 7.84 -9.67
C GLY A 164 -20.86 8.93 -10.55
N LYS A 165 -19.64 9.39 -10.24
CA LYS A 165 -18.90 10.37 -11.06
C LYS A 165 -18.12 9.72 -12.21
N SER A 166 -17.84 8.43 -12.13
CA SER A 166 -17.26 7.61 -13.20
C SER A 166 -18.29 7.20 -14.29
N GLY A 167 -19.23 8.10 -14.61
CA GLY A 167 -20.13 7.95 -15.75
C GLY A 167 -19.36 7.76 -17.07
N PRO A 168 -19.99 7.17 -18.10
CA PRO A 168 -19.30 6.63 -19.26
C PRO A 168 -18.43 7.70 -19.88
N GLY A 169 -17.12 7.42 -19.94
CA GLY A 169 -16.16 8.28 -20.61
C GLY A 169 -16.72 8.68 -21.96
N LYS A 170 -16.89 9.99 -22.17
CA LYS A 170 -17.07 10.52 -23.52
C LYS A 170 -15.86 10.05 -24.32
N SER A 171 -16.06 9.03 -25.16
CA SER A 171 -15.20 8.76 -26.30
C SER A 171 -15.33 9.95 -27.25
N GLY A 172 -14.64 11.03 -26.92
CA GLY A 172 -14.40 12.14 -27.82
C GLY A 172 -13.33 11.74 -28.83
N ILE A 173 -13.60 10.71 -29.64
CA ILE A 173 -13.00 10.63 -30.98
C ILE A 173 -13.85 11.58 -31.81
N SER A 174 -13.44 12.85 -31.89
CA SER A 174 -13.90 13.71 -32.97
C SER A 174 -13.16 13.26 -34.22
N SER A 175 -13.80 12.40 -34.99
CA SER A 175 -13.54 12.30 -36.42
C SER A 175 -14.08 13.58 -37.07
N GLU A 176 -13.21 14.51 -37.42
CA GLU A 176 -13.49 15.44 -38.51
C GLU A 176 -13.03 14.77 -39.81
N PRO A 177 -13.92 14.62 -40.81
CA PRO A 177 -13.52 14.35 -42.18
C PRO A 177 -13.22 15.67 -42.90
N ASP A 178 -12.16 15.64 -43.71
CA ASP A 178 -11.87 16.38 -44.95
C ASP A 178 -12.34 17.84 -45.11
N HIS A 179 -11.41 18.72 -45.53
CA HIS A 179 -11.43 19.35 -46.86
C HIS A 179 -10.36 20.45 -47.00
N GLN A 180 -9.33 20.17 -47.81
CA GLN A 180 -8.78 20.96 -48.95
C GLN A 180 -7.29 20.74 -49.14
#